data_AF-U6RCW4-F1
#
_entry.id   AF-U6RCW4-F1
#
_cell.length_a   1.000
_cell.length_b   1.000
_cell.length_c   1.000
_cell.angle_alpha   90.00
_cell.angle_beta   90.00
_cell.angle_gamma   90.00
#
_symmetry.space_group_name_H-M   'P 1'
#
loop_
_entity.id
_entity.type
_entity.pdbx_description
1 polymer ?
#
loop_
_entity_poly.entity_id
_entity_poly.type
_entity_poly.pdbx_seq_one_letter_code
_entity_poly.pdbx_strand_id
1 'polypeptide(L)'
;MEHILELAEKNQREAWEVIRKTDVMNIWKSVGAEINLVGSLNMGLLVKNRDVDFHIYSSPLTPAGSFMAMAKLAENPFVKRITYNNLLDTEEACIEWHAWYEDPENGAWKMDMIHILKHSRYDGYFEKMAERIKAVLTEETRKAILRLKYETPDTEYCMGVEYYQAVLRDGVRTYAEFENWRRQHPVTGIVEWMP
;
A
#
# COMPACT_ATOMS: atom_id res chain seq x y z
N MET A 1 -6.70 18.15 -14.12
CA MET A 1 -7.49 17.25 -13.24
C MET A 1 -7.98 16.04 -14.03
N GLU A 2 -8.60 16.23 -15.20
CA GLU A 2 -9.03 15.15 -16.10
C GLU A 2 -7.93 14.09 -16.35
N HIS A 3 -6.76 14.51 -16.85
CA HIS A 3 -5.60 13.62 -17.02
C HIS A 3 -5.18 12.84 -15.76
N ILE A 4 -5.30 13.44 -14.57
CA ILE A 4 -4.95 12.78 -13.30
C ILE A 4 -5.95 11.67 -13.00
N LEU A 5 -7.24 11.92 -13.25
CA LEU A 5 -8.31 10.95 -13.04
C LEU A 5 -8.23 9.79 -14.04
N GLU A 6 -7.94 10.08 -15.30
CA GLU A 6 -7.73 9.06 -16.34
C GLU A 6 -6.55 8.14 -16.00
N LEU A 7 -5.42 8.73 -15.57
CA LEU A 7 -4.26 7.97 -15.12
C LEU A 7 -4.59 7.12 -13.88
N ALA A 8 -5.28 7.69 -12.90
CA ALA A 8 -5.70 6.97 -11.69
C ALA A 8 -6.61 5.79 -12.03
N GLU A 9 -7.57 5.97 -12.93
CA GLU A 9 -8.49 4.91 -13.36
C GLU A 9 -7.77 3.82 -14.15
N LYS A 10 -6.85 4.19 -15.06
CA LYS A 10 -6.01 3.25 -15.78
C LYS A 10 -5.16 2.41 -14.83
N ASN A 11 -4.43 3.05 -13.91
CA ASN A 11 -3.56 2.35 -12.98
C ASN A 11 -4.35 1.51 -11.97
N GLN A 12 -5.55 1.93 -11.56
CA GLN A 12 -6.48 1.11 -10.77
C GLN A 12 -6.81 -0.20 -11.49
N ARG A 13 -7.21 -0.15 -12.77
CA ARG A 13 -7.50 -1.36 -13.57
C ARG A 13 -6.28 -2.26 -13.72
N GLU A 14 -5.13 -1.67 -14.05
CA GLU A 14 -3.86 -2.42 -14.18
C GLU A 14 -3.46 -3.11 -12.88
N ALA A 15 -3.62 -2.44 -11.73
CA ALA A 15 -3.34 -3.04 -10.43
C ALA A 15 -4.19 -4.28 -10.17
N TRP A 16 -5.50 -4.23 -10.46
CA TRP A 16 -6.38 -5.41 -10.34
C TRP A 16 -5.97 -6.55 -11.28
N GLU A 17 -5.49 -6.23 -12.49
CA GLU A 17 -4.92 -7.24 -13.39
C GLU A 17 -3.63 -7.86 -12.83
N VAL A 18 -2.76 -7.09 -12.18
CA VAL A 18 -1.57 -7.63 -11.48
C VAL A 18 -1.99 -8.60 -10.39
N ILE A 19 -2.97 -8.24 -9.55
CA ILE A 19 -3.50 -9.13 -8.50
C ILE A 19 -4.02 -10.43 -9.10
N ARG A 20 -4.75 -10.34 -10.21
CA ARG A 20 -5.30 -11.51 -10.92
C ARG A 20 -4.22 -12.38 -11.56
N LYS A 21 -3.25 -11.78 -12.27
CA LYS A 21 -2.18 -12.48 -12.99
C LYS A 21 -1.15 -13.12 -12.05
N THR A 22 -0.96 -12.57 -10.86
CA THR A 22 -0.03 -13.10 -9.84
C THR A 22 -0.65 -14.14 -8.94
N ASP A 23 -1.99 -14.19 -8.88
CA ASP A 23 -2.75 -15.05 -7.96
C ASP A 23 -2.39 -14.87 -6.47
N VAL A 24 -1.81 -13.70 -6.13
CA VAL A 24 -1.22 -13.42 -4.80
C VAL A 24 -2.21 -13.68 -3.66
N MET A 25 -3.49 -13.34 -3.85
CA MET A 25 -4.54 -13.54 -2.86
C MET A 25 -4.76 -15.04 -2.54
N ASN A 26 -4.78 -15.89 -3.57
CA ASN A 26 -5.00 -17.32 -3.36
C ASN A 26 -3.74 -18.03 -2.89
N ILE A 27 -2.57 -17.58 -3.33
CA ILE A 27 -1.27 -18.08 -2.86
C ILE A 27 -1.17 -17.94 -1.34
N TRP A 28 -1.43 -16.76 -0.78
CA TRP A 28 -1.39 -16.54 0.67
C TRP A 28 -2.47 -17.34 1.41
N LYS A 29 -3.70 -17.39 0.89
CA LYS A 29 -4.76 -18.25 1.46
C LYS A 29 -4.37 -19.73 1.48
N SER A 30 -3.65 -20.20 0.46
CA SER A 30 -3.23 -21.60 0.34
C SER A 30 -2.23 -22.06 1.40
N VAL A 31 -1.55 -21.11 2.08
CA VAL A 31 -0.68 -21.40 3.22
C VAL A 31 -1.36 -21.11 4.57
N GLY A 32 -2.69 -20.93 4.57
CA GLY A 32 -3.48 -20.71 5.77
C GLY A 32 -3.43 -19.27 6.31
N ALA A 33 -2.89 -18.33 5.55
CA ALA A 33 -2.88 -16.92 5.94
C ALA A 33 -4.15 -16.20 5.47
N GLU A 34 -4.58 -15.22 6.24
CA GLU A 34 -5.52 -14.20 5.80
C GLU A 34 -4.76 -13.11 5.04
N ILE A 35 -5.37 -12.53 4.02
CA ILE A 35 -4.75 -11.46 3.21
C ILE A 35 -5.80 -10.42 2.86
N ASN A 36 -5.47 -9.16 3.14
CA ASN A 36 -6.33 -8.00 2.97
C ASN A 36 -5.65 -6.96 2.09
N LEU A 37 -6.39 -6.46 1.10
CA LEU A 37 -5.93 -5.34 0.27
C LEU A 37 -6.05 -4.05 1.08
N VAL A 38 -4.96 -3.30 1.17
CA VAL A 38 -4.88 -2.05 1.93
C VAL A 38 -4.32 -0.93 1.03
N GLY A 39 -3.98 0.21 1.64
CA GLY A 39 -3.28 1.28 0.94
C GLY A 39 -4.08 1.98 -0.16
N SER A 40 -3.35 2.57 -1.10
CA SER A 40 -3.90 3.51 -2.08
C SER A 40 -4.94 2.86 -3.01
N LEU A 41 -4.72 1.61 -3.39
CA LEU A 41 -5.61 0.89 -4.29
C LEU A 41 -6.99 0.68 -3.65
N ASN A 42 -7.03 0.14 -2.42
CA ASN A 42 -8.27 -0.12 -1.68
C ASN A 42 -9.12 1.14 -1.47
N MET A 43 -8.48 2.30 -1.30
CA MET A 43 -9.17 3.57 -1.04
C MET A 43 -9.55 4.36 -2.29
N GLY A 44 -9.21 3.90 -3.50
CA GLY A 44 -9.47 4.67 -4.72
C GLY A 44 -8.52 5.86 -4.91
N LEU A 45 -7.34 5.81 -4.29
CA LEU A 45 -6.35 6.90 -4.16
C LEU A 45 -5.00 6.60 -4.84
N LEU A 46 -4.95 5.56 -5.67
CA LEU A 46 -3.81 5.21 -6.52
C LEU A 46 -3.71 6.18 -7.71
N VAL A 47 -2.50 6.65 -8.03
CA VAL A 47 -2.28 7.53 -9.21
C VAL A 47 -0.94 7.29 -9.89
N LYS A 48 0.18 7.71 -9.30
CA LYS A 48 1.50 7.70 -9.96
C LYS A 48 2.31 6.47 -9.58
N ASN A 49 2.40 6.20 -8.29
CA ASN A 49 3.08 5.02 -7.77
C ASN A 49 2.31 3.77 -8.16
N ARG A 50 3.03 2.79 -8.70
CA ARG A 50 2.48 1.51 -9.16
C ARG A 50 2.77 0.43 -8.12
N ASP A 51 2.19 0.64 -6.94
CA ASP A 51 2.27 -0.24 -5.78
C ASP A 51 0.89 -0.86 -5.47
N VAL A 52 0.93 -2.10 -4.99
CA VAL A 52 -0.23 -2.80 -4.44
C VAL A 52 0.12 -3.27 -3.04
N ASP A 53 -0.59 -2.75 -2.05
CA ASP A 53 -0.33 -2.99 -0.64
C ASP A 53 -1.23 -4.09 -0.08
N PHE A 54 -0.64 -5.06 0.61
CA PHE A 54 -1.33 -6.15 1.28
C PHE A 54 -0.87 -6.28 2.72
N HIS A 55 -1.83 -6.46 3.61
CA HIS A 55 -1.56 -6.98 4.95
C HIS A 55 -2.01 -8.43 5.03
N ILE A 56 -1.13 -9.25 5.59
CA ILE A 56 -1.30 -10.69 5.69
C ILE A 56 -1.24 -11.07 7.15
N TYR A 57 -2.06 -12.03 7.58
CA TYR A 57 -2.17 -12.40 8.99
C TYR A 57 -2.16 -13.90 9.19
N SER A 58 -1.39 -14.37 10.18
CA SER A 58 -1.42 -15.76 10.63
C SER A 58 -1.11 -15.87 12.13
N SER A 59 -1.51 -17.00 12.71
CA SER A 59 -1.11 -17.42 14.06
C SER A 59 -0.94 -18.94 14.08
N PRO A 60 0.28 -19.47 14.29
CA PRO A 60 1.53 -18.72 14.43
C PRO A 60 1.98 -18.08 13.11
N LEU A 61 2.62 -16.91 13.18
CA LEU A 61 3.42 -16.39 12.06
C LEU A 61 4.80 -17.04 12.10
N THR A 62 5.18 -17.72 11.02
CA THR A 62 6.52 -18.31 10.88
C THR A 62 7.18 -17.87 9.56
N PRO A 63 8.51 -17.61 9.55
CA PRO A 63 9.23 -17.36 8.32
C PRO A 63 9.04 -18.50 7.31
N ALA A 64 9.09 -19.76 7.74
CA ALA A 64 8.91 -20.91 6.85
C ALA A 64 7.57 -20.90 6.11
N GLY A 65 6.46 -20.70 6.82
CA GLY A 65 5.13 -20.59 6.18
C GLY A 65 5.04 -19.38 5.25
N SER A 66 5.66 -18.26 5.64
CA SER A 66 5.73 -17.06 4.80
C SER A 66 6.54 -17.29 3.51
N PHE A 67 7.69 -17.96 3.59
CA PHE A 67 8.50 -18.33 2.43
C PHE A 67 7.77 -19.31 1.50
N MET A 68 6.90 -20.19 2.01
CA MET A 68 6.11 -21.09 1.16
C MET A 68 5.15 -20.32 0.23
N ALA A 69 4.53 -19.24 0.71
CA ALA A 69 3.72 -18.37 -0.15
C ALA A 69 4.59 -17.70 -1.22
N MET A 70 5.73 -17.15 -0.81
CA MET A 70 6.63 -16.44 -1.71
C MET A 70 7.30 -17.36 -2.74
N ALA A 71 7.56 -18.61 -2.39
CA ALA A 71 8.05 -19.62 -3.33
C ALA A 71 7.07 -19.84 -4.47
N LYS A 72 5.77 -19.98 -4.18
CA LYS A 72 4.71 -20.08 -5.19
C LYS A 72 4.61 -18.80 -6.03
N LEU A 73 4.70 -17.63 -5.38
CA LEU A 73 4.65 -16.35 -6.10
C LEU A 73 5.83 -16.20 -7.07
N ALA A 74 7.03 -16.68 -6.69
CA ALA A 74 8.23 -16.65 -7.51
C ALA A 74 8.18 -17.58 -8.73
N GLU A 75 7.26 -18.56 -8.76
CA GLU A 75 7.03 -19.38 -9.96
C GLU A 75 6.42 -18.56 -11.12
N ASN A 76 5.81 -17.42 -10.82
CA ASN A 76 5.33 -16.52 -11.86
C ASN A 76 6.53 -15.91 -12.61
N PRO A 77 6.67 -16.15 -13.93
CA PRO A 77 7.84 -15.75 -14.69
C PRO A 77 8.03 -14.23 -14.79
N PHE A 78 7.01 -13.43 -14.48
CA PHE A 78 7.08 -11.98 -14.47
C PHE A 78 7.47 -11.40 -13.11
N VAL A 79 7.49 -12.18 -12.05
CA VAL A 79 8.07 -11.76 -10.76
C VAL A 79 9.59 -11.86 -10.87
N LYS A 80 10.27 -10.71 -10.98
CA LYS A 80 11.71 -10.64 -11.28
C LYS A 80 12.59 -10.47 -10.06
N ARG A 81 12.04 -9.92 -8.97
CA ARG A 81 12.76 -9.68 -7.73
C ARG A 81 11.82 -9.81 -6.55
N ILE A 82 12.32 -10.42 -5.48
CA ILE A 82 11.67 -10.46 -4.17
C ILE A 82 12.69 -10.06 -3.10
N THR A 83 12.29 -9.26 -2.12
CA THR A 83 13.09 -8.95 -0.91
C THR A 83 12.33 -9.35 0.34
N TYR A 84 13.08 -9.65 1.40
CA TYR A 84 12.60 -10.13 2.69
C TYR A 84 13.22 -9.31 3.82
N ASN A 85 12.39 -8.79 4.73
CA ASN A 85 12.83 -8.24 6.00
C ASN A 85 12.16 -9.00 7.15
N ASN A 86 12.96 -9.45 8.11
CA ASN A 86 12.46 -10.09 9.33
C ASN A 86 12.38 -9.04 10.45
N LEU A 87 11.16 -8.71 10.87
CA LEU A 87 10.89 -7.73 11.94
C LEU A 87 10.04 -8.38 13.05
N LEU A 88 10.17 -9.69 13.24
CA LEU A 88 9.40 -10.42 14.25
C LEU A 88 9.80 -10.07 15.69
N ASP A 89 11.02 -9.57 15.88
CA ASP A 89 11.56 -9.14 17.16
C ASP A 89 11.36 -7.64 17.44
N THR A 90 10.75 -6.91 16.50
CA THR A 90 10.37 -5.50 16.69
C THR A 90 8.94 -5.38 17.23
N GLU A 91 8.53 -4.15 17.51
CA GLU A 91 7.16 -3.87 17.98
C GLU A 91 6.09 -4.19 16.92
N GLU A 92 6.46 -4.10 15.64
CA GLU A 92 5.59 -4.42 14.51
C GLU A 92 5.23 -5.92 14.45
N ALA A 93 6.10 -6.78 14.99
CA ALA A 93 5.93 -8.24 15.02
C ALA A 93 5.54 -8.82 13.65
N CYS A 94 6.30 -8.46 12.60
CA CYS A 94 5.95 -8.75 11.22
C CYS A 94 7.12 -9.25 10.36
N ILE A 95 6.79 -9.69 9.15
CA ILE A 95 7.73 -9.94 8.05
C ILE A 95 7.31 -9.06 6.88
N GLU A 96 8.25 -8.36 6.27
CA GLU A 96 7.99 -7.58 5.06
C GLU A 96 8.47 -8.32 3.82
N TRP A 97 7.61 -8.33 2.80
CA TRP A 97 7.92 -8.80 1.47
C TRP A 97 7.67 -7.69 0.47
N HIS A 98 8.63 -7.52 -0.44
CA HIS A 98 8.44 -6.69 -1.62
C HIS A 98 8.71 -7.54 -2.85
N ALA A 99 7.76 -7.59 -3.78
CA ALA A 99 7.90 -8.30 -5.05
C ALA A 99 7.76 -7.33 -6.22
N TRP A 100 8.69 -7.39 -7.17
CA TRP A 100 8.63 -6.62 -8.40
C TRP A 100 8.15 -7.51 -9.54
N TYR A 101 6.98 -7.17 -10.07
CA TYR A 101 6.30 -7.82 -11.18
C TYR A 101 6.48 -6.96 -12.44
N GLU A 102 7.05 -7.53 -13.49
CA GLU A 102 7.31 -6.85 -14.76
C GLU A 102 6.42 -7.43 -15.86
N ASP A 103 5.29 -6.75 -16.14
CA ASP A 103 4.40 -7.10 -17.24
C ASP A 103 4.96 -6.53 -18.55
N PRO A 104 5.17 -7.35 -19.60
CA PRO A 104 5.57 -6.85 -20.91
C PRO A 104 4.58 -5.84 -21.50
N GLU A 105 3.29 -5.92 -21.16
CA GLU A 105 2.24 -5.06 -21.71
C GLU A 105 2.04 -3.80 -20.86
N ASN A 106 2.12 -3.93 -19.53
CA ASN A 106 1.68 -2.89 -18.59
C ASN A 106 2.81 -2.33 -17.72
N GLY A 107 4.05 -2.78 -17.90
CA GLY A 107 5.23 -2.31 -17.19
C GLY A 107 5.39 -2.89 -15.79
N ALA A 108 6.24 -2.25 -15.00
CA ALA A 108 6.63 -2.71 -13.67
C ALA A 108 5.63 -2.28 -12.58
N TRP A 109 5.33 -3.22 -11.69
CA TRP A 109 4.53 -3.05 -10.48
C TRP A 109 5.28 -3.61 -9.28
N LYS A 110 5.07 -2.98 -8.13
CA LYS A 110 5.55 -3.46 -6.84
C LYS A 110 4.37 -4.00 -6.05
N MET A 111 4.50 -5.17 -5.46
CA MET A 111 3.58 -5.67 -4.44
C MET A 111 4.27 -5.59 -3.09
N ASP A 112 3.70 -4.79 -2.19
CA ASP A 112 4.15 -4.62 -0.82
C ASP A 112 3.25 -5.46 0.08
N MET A 113 3.86 -6.39 0.81
CA MET A 113 3.16 -7.43 1.55
C MET A 113 3.73 -7.48 2.97
N ILE A 114 2.96 -7.00 3.95
CA ILE A 114 3.35 -7.01 5.35
C ILE A 114 2.62 -8.16 6.04
N HIS A 115 3.35 -9.21 6.40
CA HIS A 115 2.82 -10.34 7.13
C HIS A 115 2.94 -10.07 8.62
N ILE A 116 1.81 -9.83 9.28
CA ILE A 116 1.69 -9.38 10.66
C ILE A 116 1.21 -10.55 11.53
N LEU A 117 1.83 -10.73 12.70
CA LEU A 117 1.39 -11.72 13.68
C LEU A 117 -0.01 -11.35 14.18
N LYS A 118 -0.98 -12.27 14.10
CA LYS A 118 -2.32 -12.02 14.68
C LYS A 118 -2.22 -11.73 16.18
N HIS A 119 -3.09 -10.83 16.64
CA HIS A 119 -3.16 -10.32 18.01
C HIS A 119 -1.93 -9.50 18.44
N SER A 120 -1.07 -9.07 17.51
CA SER A 120 -0.02 -8.07 17.76
C SER A 120 -0.56 -6.64 17.73
N ARG A 121 0.30 -5.65 17.99
CA ARG A 121 -0.05 -4.22 18.10
C ARG A 121 -0.84 -3.69 16.90
N TYR A 122 -0.47 -4.10 15.68
CA TYR A 122 -1.03 -3.56 14.44
C TYR A 122 -2.06 -4.47 13.75
N ASP A 123 -2.50 -5.55 14.39
CA ASP A 123 -3.53 -6.44 13.85
C ASP A 123 -4.82 -5.68 13.53
N GLY A 124 -5.16 -5.59 12.23
CA GLY A 124 -6.34 -4.89 11.72
C GLY A 124 -6.29 -3.36 11.82
N TYR A 125 -5.18 -2.77 12.28
CA TYR A 125 -5.08 -1.34 12.54
C TYR A 125 -5.21 -0.52 11.24
N PHE A 126 -4.48 -0.89 10.20
CA PHE A 126 -4.41 -0.13 8.96
C PHE A 126 -5.62 -0.37 8.06
N GLU A 127 -6.28 -1.53 8.17
CA GLU A 127 -7.58 -1.81 7.57
C GLU A 127 -8.61 -0.87 8.16
N LYS A 128 -8.66 -0.77 9.51
CA LYS A 128 -9.54 0.18 10.19
C LYS A 128 -9.24 1.62 9.78
N MET A 129 -7.97 1.98 9.60
CA MET A 129 -7.57 3.29 9.05
C MET A 129 -8.13 3.52 7.66
N ALA A 130 -7.93 2.56 6.75
CA ALA A 130 -8.44 2.66 5.40
C ALA A 130 -9.97 2.77 5.36
N GLU A 131 -10.70 2.00 6.17
CA GLU A 131 -12.15 2.09 6.28
C GLU A 131 -12.62 3.48 6.75
N ARG A 132 -11.97 4.04 7.76
CA ARG A 132 -12.32 5.38 8.26
C ARG A 132 -12.00 6.48 7.27
N ILE A 133 -10.86 6.39 6.58
CA ILE A 133 -10.51 7.32 5.49
C ILE A 133 -11.59 7.26 4.41
N LYS A 134 -11.96 6.06 3.93
CA LYS A 134 -13.03 5.91 2.93
C LYS A 134 -14.35 6.50 3.40
N ALA A 135 -14.72 6.33 4.67
CA ALA A 135 -15.98 6.83 5.21
C ALA A 135 -16.08 8.36 5.21
N VAL A 136 -14.96 9.07 5.31
CA VAL A 136 -14.93 10.55 5.31
C VAL A 136 -14.49 11.14 3.97
N LEU A 137 -14.10 10.31 3.00
CA LEU A 137 -13.57 10.75 1.71
C LEU A 137 -14.70 11.31 0.82
N THR A 138 -14.61 12.60 0.51
CA THR A 138 -15.47 13.28 -0.46
C THR A 138 -14.82 13.29 -1.85
N GLU A 139 -15.59 13.57 -2.90
CA GLU A 139 -15.03 13.72 -4.25
C GLU A 139 -13.98 14.85 -4.33
N GLU A 140 -14.21 15.95 -3.61
CA GLU A 140 -13.28 17.08 -3.54
C GLU A 140 -11.96 16.68 -2.87
N THR A 141 -12.03 16.07 -1.68
CA THR A 141 -10.84 15.64 -0.93
C THR A 141 -10.10 14.52 -1.66
N ARG A 142 -10.82 13.60 -2.31
CA ARG A 142 -10.22 12.60 -3.21
C ARG A 142 -9.43 13.26 -4.34
N LYS A 143 -10.01 14.23 -5.04
CA LYS A 143 -9.32 14.97 -6.12
C LYS A 143 -8.09 15.71 -5.60
N ALA A 144 -8.16 16.30 -4.40
CA ALA A 144 -7.03 16.95 -3.76
C ALA A 144 -5.89 15.95 -3.47
N ILE A 145 -6.19 14.81 -2.85
CA ILE A 145 -5.19 13.76 -2.57
C ILE A 145 -4.53 13.26 -3.86
N LEU A 146 -5.32 12.94 -4.89
CA LEU A 146 -4.80 12.47 -6.18
C LEU A 146 -3.91 13.53 -6.84
N ARG A 147 -4.28 14.81 -6.75
CA ARG A 147 -3.46 15.91 -7.24
C ARG A 147 -2.12 15.99 -6.51
N LEU A 148 -2.13 15.99 -5.18
CA LEU A 148 -0.89 16.08 -4.39
C LEU A 148 0.06 14.92 -4.69
N LYS A 149 -0.47 13.68 -4.75
CA LYS A 149 0.32 12.51 -5.13
C LYS A 149 0.89 12.60 -6.55
N TYR A 150 0.16 13.19 -7.48
CA TYR A 150 0.62 13.36 -8.86
C TYR A 150 1.69 14.45 -8.99
N GLU A 151 1.51 15.56 -8.28
CA GLU A 151 2.41 16.72 -8.30
C GLU A 151 3.71 16.49 -7.52
N THR A 152 3.74 15.48 -6.63
CA THR A 152 4.95 15.13 -5.88
C THR A 152 6.06 14.64 -6.82
N PRO A 153 7.27 15.24 -6.76
CA PRO A 153 8.42 14.84 -7.56
C PRO A 153 8.82 13.38 -7.32
N ASP A 154 9.30 12.70 -8.37
CA ASP A 154 9.77 11.30 -8.27
C ASP A 154 10.99 11.12 -7.36
N THR A 155 11.72 12.21 -7.09
CA THR A 155 12.86 12.24 -6.17
C THR A 155 12.45 12.28 -4.70
N GLU A 156 11.16 12.49 -4.41
CA GLU A 156 10.65 12.62 -3.05
C GLU A 156 9.82 11.40 -2.65
N TYR A 157 10.20 10.80 -1.52
CA TYR A 157 9.39 9.78 -0.88
C TYR A 157 8.42 10.43 0.12
N CYS A 158 7.14 10.12 -0.01
CA CYS A 158 6.08 10.49 0.92
C CYS A 158 5.21 9.27 1.22
N MET A 159 4.91 9.04 2.49
CA MET A 159 3.97 8.00 2.89
C MET A 159 2.54 8.39 2.49
N GLY A 160 1.74 7.41 2.09
CA GLY A 160 0.34 7.65 1.69
C GLY A 160 -0.47 8.42 2.75
N VAL A 161 -0.25 8.06 4.02
CA VAL A 161 -0.92 8.66 5.19
C VAL A 161 -0.65 10.16 5.35
N GLU A 162 0.52 10.65 4.92
CA GLU A 162 0.83 12.09 4.97
C GLU A 162 -0.16 12.89 4.12
N TYR A 163 -0.45 12.42 2.89
CA TYR A 163 -1.44 13.07 2.03
C TYR A 163 -2.85 13.04 2.63
N TYR A 164 -3.23 11.90 3.19
CA TYR A 164 -4.58 11.71 3.73
C TYR A 164 -4.81 12.63 4.93
N GLN A 165 -3.85 12.65 5.85
CA GLN A 165 -3.90 13.49 7.04
C GLN A 165 -3.88 14.98 6.68
N ALA A 166 -2.96 15.40 5.81
CA ALA A 166 -2.86 16.80 5.38
C ALA A 166 -4.16 17.31 4.75
N VAL A 167 -4.80 16.51 3.89
CA VAL A 167 -6.02 16.91 3.18
C VAL A 167 -7.26 16.84 4.07
N LEU A 168 -7.43 15.74 4.80
CA LEU A 168 -8.65 15.42 5.54
C LEU A 168 -8.72 16.12 6.89
N ARG A 169 -7.59 16.21 7.61
CA ARG A 169 -7.52 16.87 8.92
C ARG A 169 -7.28 18.37 8.78
N ASP A 170 -6.30 18.75 7.94
CA ASP A 170 -5.76 20.12 7.94
C ASP A 170 -6.13 20.95 6.71
N GLY A 171 -6.91 20.38 5.79
CA GLY A 171 -7.46 21.15 4.67
C GLY A 171 -6.45 21.51 3.57
N VAL A 172 -5.27 20.86 3.50
CA VAL A 172 -4.26 21.10 2.46
C VAL A 172 -4.84 20.81 1.06
N ARG A 173 -4.57 21.66 0.07
CA ARG A 173 -5.09 21.51 -1.31
C ARG A 173 -4.06 21.69 -2.42
N THR A 174 -2.88 22.22 -2.12
CA THR A 174 -1.80 22.47 -3.09
C THR A 174 -0.48 21.83 -2.67
N TYR A 175 0.38 21.53 -3.64
CA TYR A 175 1.69 20.95 -3.35
C TYR A 175 2.55 21.85 -2.44
N ALA A 176 2.54 23.17 -2.66
CA ALA A 176 3.29 24.11 -1.81
C ALA A 176 2.81 24.12 -0.35
N GLU A 177 1.50 24.03 -0.12
CA GLU A 177 0.93 23.85 1.22
C GLU A 177 1.34 22.51 1.82
N PHE A 178 1.35 21.44 1.02
CA PHE A 178 1.75 20.11 1.46
C PHE A 178 3.21 20.05 1.88
N GLU A 179 4.13 20.66 1.11
CA GLU A 179 5.53 20.79 1.50
C GLU A 179 5.69 21.51 2.83
N ASN A 180 4.97 22.63 3.04
CA ASN A 180 4.99 23.34 4.30
C ASN A 180 4.41 22.50 5.45
N TRP A 181 3.32 21.77 5.17
CA TRP A 181 2.70 20.87 6.13
C TRP A 181 3.66 19.78 6.59
N ARG A 182 4.41 19.15 5.67
CA ARG A 182 5.42 18.12 5.99
C ARG A 182 6.55 18.66 6.88
N ARG A 183 7.01 19.89 6.63
CA ARG A 183 8.02 20.54 7.48
C ARG A 183 7.53 20.74 8.92
N GLN A 184 6.23 20.98 9.10
CA GLN A 184 5.60 21.13 10.41
C GLN A 184 5.24 19.80 11.07
N HIS A 185 5.19 18.71 10.29
CA HIS A 185 4.80 17.37 10.73
C HIS A 185 5.85 16.33 10.30
N PRO A 186 7.09 16.41 10.81
CA PRO A 186 8.14 15.47 10.44
C PRO A 186 7.77 14.05 10.87
N VAL A 187 7.89 13.10 9.94
CA VAL A 187 7.64 11.67 10.20
C VAL A 187 8.92 11.00 10.66
N THR A 188 8.89 10.37 11.83
CA THR A 188 10.04 9.65 12.42
C THR A 188 9.81 8.14 12.55
N GLY A 189 8.74 7.61 11.97
CA GLY A 189 8.34 6.21 12.08
C GLY A 189 6.93 5.97 11.56
N ILE A 190 6.23 5.00 12.15
CA ILE A 190 4.84 4.68 11.80
C ILE A 190 3.93 5.85 12.23
N VAL A 191 3.12 6.34 11.30
CA VAL A 191 2.14 7.40 11.56
C VAL A 191 0.83 6.78 12.01
N GLU A 192 0.54 6.85 13.31
CA GLU A 192 -0.68 6.32 13.93
C GLU A 192 -1.87 7.29 13.88
N TRP A 193 -2.09 7.93 12.73
CA TRP A 193 -3.25 8.81 12.53
C TRP A 193 -4.49 8.02 12.08
N MET A 194 -5.65 8.35 12.63
CA MET A 194 -6.92 7.71 12.35
C MET A 194 -8.03 8.78 12.34
N PRO A 195 -8.70 9.03 11.21
CA PRO A 195 -9.82 9.98 11.17
C PRO A 195 -11.05 9.47 11.94
#